data_AF-M1E1A4-F1
#
_entry.id   AF-M1E1A4-F1
#
_cell.length_a   1.000
_cell.length_b   1.000
_cell.length_c   1.000
_cell.angle_alpha   90.00
_cell.angle_beta   90.00
_cell.angle_gamma   90.00
#
_symmetry.space_group_name_H-M   'P 1'
#
loop_
_entity.id
_entity.type
_entity.pdbx_description
1 polymer ?
#
loop_
_entity_poly.entity_id
_entity_poly.type
_entity_poly.pdbx_seq_one_letter_code
_entity_poly.pdbx_strand_id
1 'polypeptide(L)'
;MVNNIYPNNSEIKSQLNLANDDLIRLLQSLSCAKYKILIKEPSNTTVSSSDYFELNSKFIDRMSWIRVPLPPVDERKNVVENVGKDRRYAIDACIVRIMKSRKVLPDQQLVAECSEQLSSMFKPNLKAIKKQMEDLITRDYLERDQDNQNLFKYLARTNNLVSYDLLFLVFI
;
A
#
# COMPACT_ATOMS: atom_id res chain seq x y z
N MET A 1 -4.99 38.03 -27.06
CA MET A 1 -5.82 36.94 -26.52
C MET A 1 -5.84 35.84 -27.57
N VAL A 2 -5.00 34.82 -27.41
CA VAL A 2 -4.93 33.72 -28.39
C VAL A 2 -6.14 32.84 -28.09
N ASN A 3 -7.06 32.73 -29.05
CA ASN A 3 -8.19 31.82 -28.97
C ASN A 3 -7.64 30.41 -28.73
N ASN A 4 -8.00 29.79 -27.61
CA ASN A 4 -7.57 28.43 -27.24
C ASN A 4 -8.24 27.42 -28.19
N ILE A 5 -7.62 27.19 -29.33
CA ILE A 5 -8.03 26.19 -30.34
C ILE A 5 -7.61 24.78 -29.91
N TYR A 6 -6.75 24.67 -28.88
CA TYR A 6 -6.17 23.41 -28.44
C TYR A 6 -6.75 22.91 -27.12
N PRO A 7 -6.94 21.59 -26.98
CA PRO A 7 -7.62 21.03 -25.83
C PRO A 7 -6.77 21.16 -24.57
N ASN A 8 -7.43 21.49 -23.47
CA ASN A 8 -6.81 21.42 -22.14
C ASN A 8 -6.79 19.96 -21.63
N ASN A 9 -5.98 19.68 -20.60
CA ASN A 9 -5.90 18.35 -19.99
C ASN A 9 -7.28 17.77 -19.60
N SER A 10 -8.21 18.60 -19.11
CA SER A 10 -9.55 18.16 -18.71
C SER A 10 -10.42 17.71 -19.89
N GLU A 11 -10.28 18.35 -21.04
CA GLU A 11 -10.94 17.97 -22.30
C GLU A 11 -10.32 16.71 -22.91
N ILE A 12 -8.99 16.59 -22.88
CA ILE A 12 -8.31 15.37 -23.32
C ILE A 12 -8.75 14.18 -22.45
N LYS A 13 -8.90 14.40 -21.14
CA LYS A 13 -9.38 13.38 -20.20
C LYS A 13 -10.79 12.88 -20.54
N SER A 14 -11.72 13.79 -20.83
CA SER A 14 -13.11 13.43 -21.14
C SER A 14 -13.23 12.65 -22.45
N GLN A 15 -12.34 12.90 -23.41
CA GLN A 15 -12.30 12.18 -24.69
C GLN A 15 -11.61 10.82 -24.61
N LEU A 16 -10.52 10.71 -23.84
CA LEU A 16 -9.71 9.49 -23.78
C LEU A 16 -10.19 8.47 -22.74
N ASN A 17 -11.06 8.87 -21.81
CA ASN A 17 -11.59 8.02 -20.74
C ASN A 17 -10.49 7.25 -19.96
N LEU A 18 -9.37 7.91 -19.69
CA LEU A 18 -8.22 7.36 -18.98
C LEU A 18 -8.25 7.76 -17.49
N ALA A 19 -7.61 6.94 -16.65
CA ALA A 19 -7.30 7.32 -15.28
C ALA A 19 -6.38 8.55 -15.27
N ASN A 20 -6.57 9.45 -14.29
CA ASN A 20 -5.80 10.68 -14.18
C ASN A 20 -4.29 10.45 -14.19
N ASP A 21 -3.83 9.45 -13.44
CA ASP A 21 -2.40 9.16 -13.30
C ASP A 21 -1.79 8.67 -14.62
N ASP A 22 -2.54 7.86 -15.38
CA ASP A 22 -2.09 7.38 -16.69
C ASP A 22 -2.08 8.50 -17.73
N LEU A 23 -3.09 9.36 -17.71
CA LEU A 23 -3.15 10.53 -18.60
C LEU A 23 -1.96 11.47 -18.34
N ILE A 24 -1.66 11.77 -17.08
CA ILE A 24 -0.53 12.62 -16.69
C ILE A 24 0.79 12.01 -17.18
N ARG A 25 0.98 10.70 -17.00
CA ARG A 25 2.19 10.00 -17.45
C ARG A 25 2.34 10.01 -18.97
N LEU A 26 1.25 9.79 -19.69
CA LEU A 26 1.23 9.83 -21.16
C LEU A 26 1.56 11.22 -21.69
N LEU A 27 0.91 12.25 -21.15
CA LEU A 27 1.17 13.64 -21.54
C LEU A 27 2.61 14.03 -21.21
N GLN A 28 3.12 13.66 -20.03
CA GLN A 28 4.51 13.92 -19.66
C GLN A 28 5.52 13.27 -20.63
N SER A 29 5.26 12.03 -21.05
CA SER A 29 6.07 11.33 -22.05
C SER A 29 6.07 11.98 -23.42
N LEU A 30 4.92 12.52 -23.84
CA LEU A 30 4.73 13.09 -25.17
C LEU A 30 5.15 14.55 -25.25
N SER A 31 5.12 15.31 -24.15
CA SER A 31 5.42 16.74 -24.14
C SER A 31 6.74 17.11 -23.47
N CYS A 32 7.06 16.49 -22.33
CA CYS A 32 8.15 16.94 -21.46
C CYS A 32 9.41 16.07 -21.56
N ALA A 33 9.32 14.89 -22.14
CA ALA A 33 10.43 13.95 -22.26
C ALA A 33 11.32 14.24 -23.49
N LYS A 34 12.15 13.25 -23.85
CA LYS A 34 13.09 13.33 -24.98
C LYS A 34 12.43 13.71 -26.30
N TYR A 35 11.26 13.15 -26.57
CA TYR A 35 10.52 13.37 -27.81
C TYR A 35 9.38 14.35 -27.55
N LYS A 36 9.58 15.61 -27.93
CA LYS A 36 8.58 16.68 -27.81
C LYS A 36 7.55 16.58 -28.94
N ILE A 37 6.80 15.48 -28.95
CA ILE A 37 5.74 15.20 -29.92
C ILE A 37 4.57 16.16 -29.69
N LEU A 38 4.31 16.52 -28.44
CA LEU A 38 3.41 17.58 -28.04
C LEU A 38 4.18 18.79 -27.53
N ILE A 39 3.69 19.98 -27.82
CA ILE A 39 4.13 21.26 -27.25
C ILE A 39 3.20 21.54 -26.07
N LYS A 40 3.78 21.84 -24.91
CA LYS A 40 3.04 22.15 -23.68
C LYS A 40 3.21 23.62 -23.31
N GLU A 41 2.10 24.28 -22.99
CA GLU A 41 2.08 25.63 -22.42
C GLU A 41 1.37 25.61 -21.05
N PRO A 42 2.04 26.02 -19.95
CA PRO A 42 3.42 26.51 -19.86
C PRO A 42 4.47 25.39 -20.01
N SER A 43 5.64 25.73 -20.54
CA SER A 43 6.76 24.81 -20.83
C SER A 43 7.54 24.38 -19.58
N ASN A 44 6.87 23.78 -18.60
CA ASN A 44 7.49 23.22 -17.39
C ASN A 44 7.51 21.67 -17.43
N THR A 45 8.20 21.06 -16.46
CA THR A 45 8.40 19.61 -16.40
C THR A 45 7.18 18.84 -15.89
N THR A 46 6.23 19.51 -15.22
CA THR A 46 5.06 18.89 -14.58
C THR A 46 3.79 19.09 -15.41
N VAL A 47 2.91 18.09 -15.43
CA VAL A 47 1.62 18.20 -16.13
C VAL A 47 0.52 18.54 -15.13
N SER A 48 -0.19 19.63 -15.40
CA SER A 48 -1.32 20.15 -14.60
C SER A 48 -2.61 20.15 -15.42
N SER A 49 -3.76 20.20 -14.73
CA SER A 49 -5.08 20.15 -15.37
C SER A 49 -5.41 21.35 -16.26
N SER A 50 -4.71 22.46 -16.06
CA SER A 50 -4.88 23.71 -16.81
C SER A 50 -3.88 23.88 -17.97
N ASP A 51 -3.04 22.88 -18.20
CA ASP A 51 -2.04 22.92 -19.26
C ASP A 51 -2.69 22.68 -20.64
N TYR A 52 -2.15 23.37 -21.64
CA TYR A 52 -2.55 23.24 -23.04
C TYR A 52 -1.52 22.43 -23.81
N PHE A 53 -2.01 21.56 -24.69
CA PHE A 53 -1.19 20.67 -25.50
C PHE A 53 -1.48 20.85 -26.99
N GLU A 54 -0.44 21.09 -27.77
CA GLU A 54 -0.50 21.22 -29.23
C GLU A 54 0.38 20.15 -29.89
N LEU A 55 -0.01 19.64 -31.05
CA LEU A 55 0.83 18.72 -31.82
C LEU A 55 2.05 19.46 -32.40
N ASN A 56 3.26 18.95 -32.14
CA ASN A 56 4.47 19.52 -32.71
C ASN A 56 4.65 19.12 -34.18
N SER A 57 4.07 19.89 -35.09
CA SER A 57 4.19 19.68 -36.55
C SER A 57 5.63 19.80 -37.08
N LYS A 58 6.57 20.33 -36.27
CA LYS A 58 8.00 20.45 -36.62
C LYS A 58 8.85 19.30 -36.07
N PHE A 59 8.23 18.34 -35.40
CA PHE A 59 8.93 17.19 -34.86
C PHE A 59 9.47 16.31 -36.00
N ILE A 60 10.78 16.08 -36.00
CA ILE A 60 11.48 15.23 -36.96
C ILE A 60 12.41 14.31 -36.16
N ASP A 61 12.36 13.01 -36.44
CA ASP A 61 13.31 12.03 -35.93
C ASP A 61 13.95 11.26 -37.10
N ARG A 62 15.15 10.73 -36.86
CA ARG A 62 15.88 9.95 -37.87
C ARG A 62 15.27 8.56 -38.07
N MET A 63 14.57 8.03 -37.06
CA MET A 63 13.87 6.74 -37.12
C MET A 63 12.40 6.94 -37.46
N SER A 64 11.87 6.09 -38.34
CA SER A 64 10.44 6.05 -38.68
C SER A 64 9.58 5.45 -37.56
N TRP A 65 10.17 4.62 -36.69
CA TRP A 65 9.53 4.08 -35.51
C TRP A 65 10.22 4.61 -34.26
N ILE A 66 9.46 5.30 -33.40
CA ILE A 66 9.96 5.86 -32.15
C ILE A 66 9.31 5.14 -30.97
N ARG A 67 10.15 4.63 -30.07
CA ARG A 67 9.69 4.09 -28.78
C ARG A 67 9.67 5.20 -27.76
N VAL A 68 8.47 5.66 -27.40
CA VAL A 68 8.28 6.65 -26.32
C VAL A 68 8.21 5.91 -24.98
N PRO A 69 9.18 6.09 -24.08
CA PRO A 69 9.13 5.47 -22.76
C PRO A 69 8.12 6.19 -21.87
N LEU A 70 7.35 5.42 -21.08
CA LEU A 70 6.50 5.96 -20.03
C LEU A 70 7.31 6.14 -18.73
N PRO A 71 7.03 7.20 -17.93
CA PRO A 71 7.55 7.29 -16.58
C PRO A 71 7.24 6.01 -15.81
N PRO A 72 8.18 5.48 -15.02
CA PRO A 72 7.90 4.33 -14.17
C PRO A 72 6.68 4.64 -13.29
N VAL A 73 5.78 3.68 -13.17
CA VAL A 73 4.69 3.77 -12.20
C VAL A 73 5.34 3.70 -10.82
N ASP A 74 4.99 4.62 -9.92
CA ASP A 74 5.43 4.62 -8.54
C ASP A 74 4.72 3.50 -7.73
N GLU A 75 4.81 2.25 -8.21
CA GLU A 75 4.24 1.06 -7.56
C GLU A 75 4.85 0.80 -6.18
N ARG A 76 5.97 1.45 -5.88
CA ARG A 76 6.70 1.35 -4.61
C ARG A 76 5.81 1.68 -3.41
N LYS A 77 4.84 2.59 -3.54
CA LYS A 77 3.92 2.93 -2.43
C LYS A 77 2.97 1.78 -2.11
N ASN A 78 2.41 1.12 -3.12
CA ASN A 78 1.50 -0.02 -2.95
C ASN A 78 2.21 -1.26 -2.39
N VAL A 79 3.45 -1.53 -2.83
CA VAL A 79 4.22 -2.68 -2.33
C VAL A 79 4.58 -2.51 -0.86
N VAL A 80 4.99 -1.31 -0.43
CA VAL A 80 5.38 -1.06 0.97
C VAL A 80 4.19 -1.13 1.93
N GLU A 81 3.00 -0.65 1.52
CA GLU A 81 1.79 -0.76 2.34
C GLU A 81 1.33 -2.21 2.49
N ASN A 82 1.39 -3.01 1.42
CA ASN A 82 1.01 -4.42 1.47
C ASN A 82 1.96 -5.22 2.37
N VAL A 83 3.27 -5.01 2.26
CA VAL A 83 4.26 -5.62 3.17
C VAL A 83 4.01 -5.23 4.63
N GLY A 84 3.57 -3.99 4.87
CA GLY A 84 3.20 -3.53 6.21
C GLY A 84 1.98 -4.25 6.78
N LYS A 85 0.96 -4.53 5.96
CA LYS A 85 -0.23 -5.29 6.35
C LYS A 85 0.12 -6.76 6.60
N ASP A 86 0.89 -7.39 5.72
CA ASP A 86 1.29 -8.80 5.85
C ASP A 86 2.06 -9.06 7.15
N ARG A 87 2.95 -8.14 7.53
CA ARG A 87 3.66 -8.23 8.82
C ARG A 87 2.75 -8.13 10.04
N ARG A 88 1.68 -7.33 9.97
CA ARG A 88 0.69 -7.23 11.05
C ARG A 88 -0.06 -8.56 11.22
N TYR A 89 -0.56 -9.10 10.11
CA TYR A 89 -1.24 -10.40 10.11
C TYR A 89 -0.34 -11.53 10.61
N ALA A 90 0.94 -11.54 10.24
CA ALA A 90 1.90 -12.51 10.75
C ALA A 90 2.11 -12.40 12.27
N ILE A 91 2.16 -11.17 12.81
CA ILE A 91 2.25 -10.95 14.26
C ILE A 91 0.99 -11.45 14.98
N ASP A 92 -0.19 -11.08 14.49
CA ASP A 92 -1.47 -11.52 15.05
C ASP A 92 -1.56 -13.05 15.09
N ALA A 93 -1.28 -13.70 13.97
CA ALA A 93 -1.31 -15.16 13.85
C ALA A 93 -0.33 -15.83 14.82
N CYS A 94 0.88 -15.27 14.97
CA CYS A 94 1.88 -15.79 15.91
C CYS A 94 1.41 -15.66 17.37
N ILE A 95 0.91 -14.50 17.77
CA ILE A 95 0.39 -14.26 19.13
C ILE A 95 -0.77 -15.22 19.44
N VAL A 96 -1.75 -15.31 18.54
CA VAL A 96 -2.90 -16.21 18.72
C VAL A 96 -2.45 -17.67 18.80
N ARG A 97 -1.49 -18.10 17.99
CA ARG A 97 -0.93 -19.46 18.04
C ARG A 97 -0.29 -19.77 19.40
N ILE A 98 0.53 -18.87 19.93
CA ILE A 98 1.18 -19.01 21.24
C ILE A 98 0.13 -19.06 22.35
N MET A 99 -0.78 -18.08 22.39
CA MET A 99 -1.80 -17.94 23.42
C MET A 99 -2.83 -19.07 23.39
N LYS A 100 -3.17 -19.60 22.21
CA LYS A 100 -4.05 -20.76 22.08
C LYS A 100 -3.47 -22.01 22.73
N SER A 101 -2.14 -22.19 22.71
CA SER A 101 -1.43 -23.30 23.35
C SER A 101 -1.27 -23.08 24.85
N ARG A 102 -0.73 -21.92 25.26
CA ARG A 102 -0.37 -21.62 26.66
C ARG A 102 -1.57 -21.24 27.54
N LYS A 103 -2.64 -20.70 26.96
CA LYS A 103 -3.85 -20.14 27.61
C LYS A 103 -3.62 -18.92 28.49
N VAL A 104 -2.53 -18.89 29.24
CA VAL A 104 -2.11 -17.78 30.08
C VAL A 104 -0.61 -17.57 29.88
N LEU A 105 -0.17 -16.34 29.63
CA LEU A 105 1.24 -16.03 29.44
C LEU A 105 1.60 -14.60 29.90
N PRO A 106 2.75 -14.40 30.57
CA PRO A 106 3.24 -13.05 30.89
C PRO A 106 3.62 -12.23 29.66
N ASP A 107 3.45 -10.91 29.71
CA ASP A 107 3.79 -9.94 28.64
C ASP A 107 5.21 -10.16 28.09
N GLN A 108 6.21 -10.26 28.98
CA GLN A 108 7.61 -10.44 28.59
C GLN A 108 7.85 -11.75 27.85
N GLN A 109 7.20 -12.84 28.28
CA GLN A 109 7.35 -14.15 27.64
C GLN A 109 6.66 -14.19 26.29
N LEU A 110 5.45 -13.63 26.19
CA LEU A 110 4.71 -13.55 24.93
C LEU A 110 5.47 -12.74 23.87
N VAL A 111 6.04 -11.60 24.26
CA VAL A 111 6.85 -10.76 23.37
C VAL A 111 8.12 -11.51 22.91
N ALA A 112 8.80 -12.21 23.82
CA ALA A 112 10.01 -12.97 23.51
C ALA A 112 9.71 -14.14 22.54
N GLU A 113 8.72 -14.97 22.85
CA GLU A 113 8.33 -16.11 22.00
C GLU A 113 7.85 -15.65 20.62
N CYS A 114 7.07 -14.57 20.55
CA CYS A 114 6.60 -14.00 19.29
C CYS A 114 7.77 -13.47 18.43
N SER A 115 8.72 -12.76 19.05
CA SER A 115 9.91 -12.26 18.35
C SER A 115 10.80 -13.40 17.83
N GLU A 116 10.94 -14.49 18.59
CA GLU A 116 11.74 -15.64 18.20
C GLU A 116 11.11 -16.38 17.01
N GLN A 117 9.81 -16.66 17.05
CA GLN A 117 9.13 -17.38 15.97
C GLN A 117 9.10 -16.60 14.65
N LEU A 118 8.93 -15.28 14.71
CA LEU A 118 8.90 -14.43 13.52
C LEU A 118 10.28 -14.13 12.95
N SER A 119 11.37 -14.33 13.72
CA SER A 119 12.74 -13.98 13.33
C SER A 119 13.22 -14.61 12.03
N SER A 120 12.65 -15.77 11.65
CA SER A 120 12.91 -16.47 10.39
C SER A 120 12.39 -15.72 9.16
N MET A 121 11.32 -14.93 9.30
CA MET A 121 10.69 -14.16 8.23
C MET A 121 11.07 -12.68 8.28
N PHE A 122 11.02 -12.08 9.48
CA PHE A 122 11.38 -10.69 9.70
C PHE A 122 11.68 -10.42 11.18
N LYS A 123 12.29 -9.26 11.48
CA LYS A 123 12.55 -8.83 12.86
C LYS A 123 11.45 -7.85 13.31
N PRO A 124 10.38 -8.30 13.99
CA PRO A 124 9.35 -7.40 14.51
C PRO A 124 9.93 -6.45 15.56
N ASN A 125 9.50 -5.19 15.54
CA ASN A 125 9.81 -4.26 16.63
C ASN A 125 8.88 -4.56 17.81
N LEU A 126 9.40 -4.47 19.04
CA LEU A 126 8.63 -4.62 20.28
C LEU A 126 7.37 -3.73 20.31
N LYS A 127 7.44 -2.51 19.78
CA LYS A 127 6.27 -1.62 19.67
C LYS A 127 5.17 -2.20 18.78
N ALA A 128 5.52 -2.91 17.71
CA ALA A 128 4.56 -3.51 16.79
C ALA A 128 3.84 -4.71 17.43
N ILE A 129 4.59 -5.56 18.15
CA ILE A 129 4.01 -6.70 18.89
C ILE A 129 3.04 -6.20 19.96
N LYS A 130 3.48 -5.25 20.80
CA LYS A 130 2.62 -4.68 21.85
C LYS A 130 1.35 -4.05 21.29
N LYS A 131 1.45 -3.33 20.16
CA LYS A 131 0.27 -2.77 19.49
C LYS A 131 -0.71 -3.88 19.08
N GLN A 132 -0.23 -4.96 18.48
CA GLN A 132 -1.10 -6.07 18.10
C GLN A 132 -1.71 -6.79 19.31
N MET A 133 -1.00 -6.88 20.44
CA MET A 133 -1.58 -7.41 21.68
C MET A 133 -2.78 -6.59 22.17
N GLU A 134 -2.70 -5.26 22.13
CA GLU A 134 -3.83 -4.38 22.45
C GLU A 134 -4.98 -4.48 21.43
N ASP A 135 -4.64 -4.57 20.13
CA ASP A 135 -5.64 -4.77 19.07
C ASP A 135 -6.38 -6.12 19.26
N LEU A 136 -5.67 -7.17 19.69
CA LEU A 136 -6.24 -8.49 20.00
C LEU A 136 -7.07 -8.51 21.30
N ILE A 137 -6.77 -7.64 22.27
CA ILE A 137 -7.67 -7.41 23.42
C ILE A 137 -8.96 -6.73 22.97
N THR A 138 -8.84 -5.68 22.14
CA THR A 138 -10.00 -4.92 21.64
C THR A 138 -10.94 -5.79 20.79
N ARG A 139 -10.40 -6.84 20.16
CA ARG A 139 -11.15 -7.83 19.38
C ARG A 139 -11.56 -9.07 20.19
N ASP A 140 -11.44 -9.04 21.51
CA ASP A 140 -11.83 -10.11 22.43
C ASP A 140 -11.14 -11.47 22.19
N TYR A 141 -9.91 -11.50 21.64
CA TYR A 141 -9.10 -12.73 21.58
C TYR A 141 -8.28 -12.92 22.86
N LEU A 142 -7.88 -11.83 23.50
CA LEU A 142 -7.07 -11.80 24.72
C LEU A 142 -7.76 -10.93 25.78
N GLU A 143 -7.56 -11.24 27.05
CA GLU A 143 -7.83 -10.33 28.16
C GLU A 143 -6.58 -10.17 29.01
N ARG A 144 -6.46 -9.03 29.70
CA ARG A 144 -5.52 -8.90 30.81
C ARG A 144 -6.15 -9.49 32.06
N ASP A 145 -5.35 -10.15 32.87
CA ASP A 145 -5.80 -10.62 34.17
C ASP A 145 -6.20 -9.44 35.07
N GLN A 146 -7.26 -9.62 35.86
CA GLN A 146 -7.83 -8.58 36.72
C GLN A 146 -6.91 -8.21 37.88
N ASP A 147 -6.13 -9.18 38.38
CA ASP A 147 -5.24 -9.03 39.52
C ASP A 147 -3.83 -8.62 39.05
N ASN A 148 -3.42 -9.04 37.85
CA ASN A 148 -2.09 -8.78 37.30
C ASN A 148 -2.11 -8.38 35.82
N GLN A 149 -1.97 -7.08 35.57
CA GLN A 149 -1.92 -6.51 34.20
C GLN A 149 -0.77 -7.02 33.32
N ASN A 150 0.24 -7.70 33.88
CA ASN A 150 1.32 -8.33 33.12
C ASN A 150 0.98 -9.73 32.62
N LEU A 151 -0.18 -10.29 32.96
CA LEU A 151 -0.64 -11.60 32.49
C LEU A 151 -1.73 -11.43 31.45
N PHE A 152 -1.54 -12.09 30.31
CA PHE A 152 -2.56 -12.22 29.27
C PHE A 152 -3.25 -13.58 29.39
N LYS A 153 -4.55 -13.61 29.14
CA LYS A 153 -5.37 -14.83 29.05
C LYS A 153 -6.04 -14.91 27.69
N TYR A 154 -6.18 -16.13 27.18
CA TYR A 154 -6.82 -16.40 25.89
C TYR A 154 -8.32 -16.64 26.05
N LEU A 155 -9.15 -15.87 25.33
CA LEU A 155 -10.60 -15.82 25.53
C LEU A 155 -11.42 -16.83 24.70
N ALA A 156 -10.86 -17.46 23.66
CA ALA A 156 -11.66 -18.18 22.67
C ALA A 156 -12.12 -19.61 23.11
N ARG A 157 -12.60 -19.80 24.34
CA ARG A 157 -13.07 -21.12 24.80
C ARG A 157 -14.51 -21.21 25.28
N THR A 158 -15.33 -20.16 25.30
CA THR A 158 -16.61 -20.28 26.03
C THR A 158 -17.88 -19.71 25.43
N ASN A 159 -17.92 -18.98 24.31
CA ASN A 159 -19.22 -18.65 23.71
C ASN A 159 -19.19 -18.67 22.18
N ASN A 160 -20.21 -19.32 21.63
CA ASN A 160 -20.57 -19.34 20.22
C ASN A 160 -20.48 -17.94 19.60
N LEU A 161 -19.59 -17.79 18.60
CA LEU A 161 -19.67 -16.92 17.41
C LEU A 161 -18.25 -16.50 16.96
N VAL A 162 -17.48 -17.42 16.36
CA VAL A 162 -16.57 -17.11 15.24
C VAL A 162 -16.13 -18.41 14.55
N SER A 163 -17.08 -19.02 13.85
CA SER A 163 -16.81 -20.13 12.92
C SER A 163 -16.11 -19.66 11.63
N TYR A 164 -15.71 -18.38 11.53
CA TYR A 164 -15.13 -17.78 10.32
C TYR A 164 -13.62 -17.47 10.42
N ASP A 165 -12.98 -17.64 11.58
CA ASP A 165 -11.52 -17.44 11.73
C ASP A 165 -10.70 -18.74 11.64
N LEU A 166 -11.33 -19.91 11.60
CA LEU A 166 -10.61 -21.17 11.39
C LEU A 166 -9.93 -21.24 10.01
N LEU A 167 -10.37 -20.42 9.05
CA LEU A 167 -9.73 -20.29 7.74
C LEU A 167 -8.39 -19.54 7.80
N PHE A 168 -8.16 -18.71 8.83
CA PHE A 168 -6.87 -18.00 8.99
C PHE A 168 -5.78 -18.89 9.61
N LEU A 169 -6.14 -20.07 10.13
CA LEU A 169 -5.22 -20.98 10.84
C LEU A 169 -4.86 -22.25 10.05
N VAL A 170 -5.40 -22.45 8.84
CA VAL A 170 -5.08 -23.62 8.00
C VAL A 170 -4.08 -23.29 6.88
N PHE A 171 -3.84 -22.02 6.53
CA PHE A 171 -2.94 -21.65 5.43
C PHE A 171 -2.08 -20.40 5.72
N ILE A 172 -1.21 -20.47 6.73
CA ILE A 172 0.11 -19.82 6.72
C ILE A 172 1.12 -20.75 7.41
#